data_AF-A0A101QMZ6-F1
#
_entry.id   AF-A0A101QMZ6-F1
#
_cell.length_a   1.000
_cell.length_b   1.000
_cell.length_c   1.000
_cell.angle_alpha   90.00
_cell.angle_beta   90.00
_cell.angle_gamma   90.00
#
_symmetry.space_group_name_H-M   'P 1'
#
loop_
_entity.id
_entity.type
_entity.pdbx_description
1 polymer ?
#
loop_
_entity_poly.entity_id
_entity_poly.type
_entity_poly.pdbx_seq_one_letter_code
_entity_poly.pdbx_strand_id
1 'polypeptide(L)'
;MNAASVGHGAHSVDLRIQASDQVLGHVERSLRVRLNRNTVVRKRRTVGTRTDRGTWVRIERRALDRIGAQGWNGTECATLLEGVAQPAWLGSLVWRDANEPVMWRADETELLPGEPVGTAVLADDPGLPDGWWRALNASLDALAVQETRRVATPDTVTITQDVITRSVRGVFGDAFDTTVEQWAPAHADLNWANVTAPAFSLFDWEDWGNAPRGLDSASLWASSLAVPALADRVQRERRSDFESRDGKLMILFVCSKILGPDSHPEDPRLGPARRMAEKTVADLQSD
;
A
#
# COMPACT_ATOMS: atom_id res chain seq x y z
N MET A 1 30.47 14.01 -29.68
CA MET A 1 29.09 14.10 -30.21
C MET A 1 28.19 13.31 -29.29
N ASN A 2 27.58 13.98 -28.32
CA ASN A 2 26.63 13.38 -27.38
C ASN A 2 25.24 13.45 -27.99
N ALA A 3 24.66 12.30 -28.32
CA ALA A 3 23.24 12.19 -28.60
C ALA A 3 22.50 12.11 -27.26
N ALA A 4 21.80 13.19 -26.92
CA ALA A 4 20.81 13.20 -25.86
C ALA A 4 19.67 12.25 -26.26
N SER A 5 19.52 11.15 -25.53
CA SER A 5 18.32 10.32 -25.58
C SER A 5 17.19 11.07 -24.87
N VAL A 6 16.43 11.83 -25.65
CA VAL A 6 15.13 12.38 -25.22
C VAL A 6 14.16 11.20 -25.10
N GLY A 7 14.05 10.66 -23.89
CA GLY A 7 12.98 9.73 -23.55
C GLY A 7 11.65 10.43 -23.75
N HIS A 8 10.91 10.03 -24.79
CA HIS A 8 9.51 10.39 -24.94
C HIS A 8 8.73 9.69 -23.82
N GLY A 9 8.57 10.37 -22.69
CA GLY A 9 7.73 9.90 -21.60
C GLY A 9 6.33 9.60 -22.13
N ALA A 10 5.81 8.42 -21.80
CA ALA A 10 4.41 8.12 -22.01
C ALA A 10 3.58 9.29 -21.48
N HIS A 11 2.71 9.87 -22.31
CA HIS A 11 1.83 10.95 -21.86
C HIS A 11 1.15 10.51 -20.55
N SER A 12 1.24 11.37 -19.53
CA SER A 12 0.60 11.14 -18.25
C SER A 12 -0.91 11.16 -18.45
N VAL A 13 -1.48 9.99 -18.69
CA VAL A 13 -2.92 9.79 -18.85
C VAL A 13 -3.57 9.83 -17.47
N ASP A 14 -4.60 10.66 -17.34
CA ASP A 14 -5.44 10.77 -16.15
C ASP A 14 -6.84 10.19 -16.42
N LEU A 15 -7.10 8.97 -15.92
CA LEU A 15 -8.37 8.26 -16.12
C LEU A 15 -9.57 8.89 -15.39
N ARG A 16 -9.33 9.93 -14.58
CA ARG A 16 -10.41 10.77 -14.01
C ARG A 16 -11.08 11.63 -15.06
N ILE A 17 -10.33 12.02 -16.10
CA ILE A 17 -10.78 12.96 -17.13
C ILE A 17 -11.02 12.22 -18.45
N GLN A 18 -10.19 11.22 -18.75
CA GLN A 18 -10.30 10.50 -20.02
C GLN A 18 -11.48 9.54 -20.06
N ALA A 19 -12.12 9.48 -21.23
CA ALA A 19 -13.13 8.47 -21.53
C ALA A 19 -12.51 7.07 -21.44
N SER A 20 -13.24 6.14 -20.82
CA SER A 20 -12.78 4.75 -20.63
C SER A 20 -13.81 3.74 -21.11
N ASP A 21 -14.81 4.18 -21.89
CA ASP A 21 -15.92 3.32 -22.31
C ASP A 21 -15.45 2.15 -23.17
N GLN A 22 -14.44 2.38 -24.00
CA GLN A 22 -13.81 1.31 -24.79
C GLN A 22 -13.15 0.25 -23.90
N VAL A 23 -12.42 0.69 -22.88
CA VAL A 23 -11.75 -0.18 -21.90
C VAL A 23 -12.79 -0.95 -21.06
N LEU A 24 -13.81 -0.26 -20.56
CA LEU A 24 -14.90 -0.88 -19.80
C LEU A 24 -15.65 -1.91 -20.66
N GLY A 25 -15.95 -1.58 -21.92
CA GLY A 25 -16.59 -2.51 -22.86
C GLY A 25 -15.71 -3.70 -23.24
N HIS A 26 -14.38 -3.53 -23.31
CA HIS A 26 -13.45 -4.64 -23.49
C HIS A 26 -13.52 -5.60 -22.28
N VAL A 27 -13.48 -5.06 -21.06
CA VAL A 27 -13.54 -5.85 -19.83
C VAL A 27 -14.88 -6.57 -19.68
N GLU A 28 -16.02 -5.94 -19.99
CA GLU A 28 -17.35 -6.59 -20.00
C GLU A 28 -17.38 -7.83 -20.90
N ARG A 29 -16.88 -7.70 -22.14
CA ARG A 29 -16.85 -8.81 -23.10
C ARG A 29 -15.92 -9.92 -22.66
N SER A 30 -14.74 -9.57 -22.18
CA SER A 30 -13.69 -10.52 -21.83
C SER A 30 -14.00 -11.29 -20.54
N LEU A 31 -14.48 -10.60 -19.49
CA LEU A 31 -14.86 -11.24 -18.23
C LEU A 31 -16.30 -11.81 -18.25
N ARG A 32 -17.08 -11.50 -19.29
CA ARG A 32 -18.49 -11.90 -19.46
C ARG A 32 -19.38 -11.44 -18.30
N VAL A 33 -19.23 -10.16 -17.94
CA VAL A 33 -20.00 -9.47 -16.89
C VAL A 33 -20.61 -8.19 -17.46
N ARG A 34 -21.62 -7.64 -16.80
CA ARG A 34 -22.07 -6.26 -17.05
C ARG A 34 -21.52 -5.36 -15.96
N LEU A 35 -20.86 -4.27 -16.34
CA LEU A 35 -20.34 -3.31 -15.37
C LEU A 35 -21.42 -2.29 -15.02
N ASN A 36 -21.63 -2.07 -13.73
CA ASN A 36 -22.57 -1.07 -13.25
C ASN A 36 -21.96 0.33 -13.40
N ARG A 37 -22.40 1.07 -14.43
CA ARG A 37 -21.84 2.40 -14.74
C ARG A 37 -22.07 3.44 -13.65
N ASN A 38 -23.03 3.21 -12.75
CA ASN A 38 -23.34 4.11 -11.64
C ASN A 38 -22.39 3.95 -10.43
N THR A 39 -21.57 2.90 -10.41
CA THR A 39 -20.63 2.62 -9.30
C THR A 39 -19.17 2.85 -9.70
N VAL A 40 -18.95 3.56 -10.80
CA VAL A 40 -17.60 3.77 -11.35
C VAL A 40 -16.82 4.74 -10.46
N VAL A 41 -15.70 4.25 -9.91
CA VAL A 41 -14.72 5.03 -9.16
C VAL A 41 -13.51 5.25 -10.05
N ARG A 42 -13.11 6.50 -10.25
CA ARG A 42 -11.97 6.87 -11.11
C ARG A 42 -10.83 7.45 -10.29
N LYS A 43 -9.63 6.91 -10.47
CA LYS A 43 -8.37 7.49 -10.00
C LYS A 43 -7.49 7.81 -11.20
N ARG A 44 -6.30 8.39 -10.96
CA ARG A 44 -5.37 8.78 -12.04
C ARG A 44 -5.03 7.62 -12.98
N ARG A 45 -4.80 6.43 -12.42
CA ARG A 45 -4.34 5.23 -13.16
C ARG A 45 -5.32 4.06 -13.10
N THR A 46 -6.41 4.18 -12.36
CA THR A 46 -7.35 3.07 -12.15
C THR A 46 -8.80 3.48 -12.33
N VAL A 47 -9.63 2.53 -12.76
CA VAL A 47 -11.08 2.62 -12.81
C VAL A 47 -11.63 1.36 -12.16
N GLY A 48 -12.44 1.52 -11.11
CA GLY A 48 -13.09 0.40 -10.43
C GLY A 48 -14.60 0.48 -10.57
N THR A 49 -15.29 -0.67 -10.65
CA THR A 49 -16.76 -0.69 -10.65
C THR A 49 -17.33 -2.05 -10.28
N ARG A 50 -18.59 -2.07 -9.81
CA ARG A 50 -19.33 -3.30 -9.51
C ARG A 50 -19.78 -4.00 -10.79
N THR A 51 -19.96 -5.31 -10.72
CA THR A 51 -20.58 -6.13 -11.77
C THR A 51 -22.04 -6.48 -11.45
N ASP A 52 -22.75 -7.01 -12.43
CA ASP A 52 -24.10 -7.58 -12.26
C ASP A 52 -24.14 -8.89 -11.47
N ARG A 53 -22.98 -9.53 -11.21
CA ARG A 53 -22.88 -10.74 -10.39
C ARG A 53 -22.43 -10.51 -8.95
N GLY A 54 -22.43 -9.26 -8.50
CA GLY A 54 -22.08 -8.93 -7.12
C GLY A 54 -20.59 -9.03 -6.82
N THR A 55 -19.74 -8.67 -7.79
CA THR A 55 -18.27 -8.61 -7.64
C THR A 55 -17.76 -7.20 -7.93
N TRP A 56 -16.48 -6.95 -7.65
CA TRP A 56 -15.78 -5.71 -7.98
C TRP A 56 -14.74 -5.98 -9.07
N VAL A 57 -14.67 -5.11 -10.06
CA VAL A 57 -13.61 -5.12 -11.07
C VAL A 57 -12.78 -3.85 -10.93
N ARG A 58 -11.47 -4.02 -10.75
CA ARG A 58 -10.48 -2.94 -10.73
C ARG A 58 -9.64 -3.03 -11.99
N ILE A 59 -9.71 -1.99 -12.82
CA ILE A 59 -8.93 -1.84 -14.05
C ILE A 59 -7.82 -0.85 -13.78
N GLU A 60 -6.58 -1.23 -14.02
CA GLU A 60 -5.44 -0.31 -13.94
C GLU A 60 -4.73 -0.23 -15.30
N ARG A 61 -4.17 0.95 -15.57
CA ARG A 61 -3.27 1.24 -16.68
C ARG A 61 -1.85 1.44 -16.16
N ARG A 62 -0.88 0.74 -16.74
CA ARG A 62 0.54 0.84 -16.37
C ARG A 62 1.42 0.95 -17.62
N ALA A 63 2.39 1.86 -17.60
CA ALA A 63 3.37 1.95 -18.68
C ALA A 63 4.29 0.72 -18.65
N LEU A 64 4.70 0.22 -19.82
CA LEU A 64 5.46 -1.04 -19.93
C LEU A 64 6.80 -0.98 -19.18
N ASP A 65 7.46 0.17 -19.18
CA ASP A 65 8.71 0.45 -18.45
C ASP A 65 8.53 0.46 -16.92
N ARG A 66 7.28 0.55 -16.43
CA ARG A 66 6.93 0.48 -15.00
C ARG A 66 6.55 -0.94 -14.56
N ILE A 67 6.60 -1.92 -15.46
CA ILE A 67 6.40 -3.34 -15.12
C ILE A 67 7.78 -3.96 -14.93
N GLY A 68 8.22 -4.05 -13.68
CA GLY A 68 9.51 -4.62 -13.31
C GLY A 68 9.57 -6.14 -13.47
N ALA A 69 10.73 -6.72 -13.16
CA ALA A 69 10.99 -8.15 -13.28
C ALA A 69 10.06 -9.03 -12.41
N GLN A 70 9.60 -8.51 -11.27
CA GLN A 70 8.58 -9.18 -10.42
C GLN A 70 7.21 -9.27 -11.10
N GLY A 71 6.99 -8.48 -12.16
CA GLY A 71 5.72 -8.39 -12.86
C GLY A 71 4.69 -7.53 -12.14
N TRP A 72 3.43 -7.72 -12.53
CA TRP A 72 2.28 -6.96 -12.06
C TRP A 72 1.11 -7.93 -11.82
N ASN A 73 1.30 -8.75 -10.79
CA ASN A 73 0.43 -9.86 -10.42
C ASN A 73 0.22 -9.93 -8.89
N GLY A 74 0.42 -8.83 -8.16
CA GLY A 74 0.29 -8.80 -6.70
C GLY A 74 -1.08 -9.30 -6.22
N THR A 75 -2.15 -8.76 -6.80
CA THR A 75 -3.53 -9.10 -6.45
C THR A 75 -3.82 -10.60 -6.60
N GLU A 76 -3.40 -11.19 -7.72
CA GLU A 76 -3.58 -12.62 -7.98
C GLU A 76 -2.74 -13.48 -7.05
N CYS A 77 -1.47 -13.11 -6.82
CA CYS A 77 -0.60 -13.86 -5.91
C CYS A 77 -1.09 -13.81 -4.46
N ALA A 78 -1.80 -12.77 -4.04
CA ALA A 78 -2.35 -12.66 -2.69
C ALA A 78 -3.41 -13.72 -2.38
N THR A 79 -3.99 -14.37 -3.39
CA THR A 79 -4.89 -15.54 -3.25
C THR A 79 -4.25 -16.69 -2.48
N LEU A 80 -2.91 -16.79 -2.49
CA LEU A 80 -2.17 -17.84 -1.77
C LEU A 80 -2.04 -17.57 -0.27
N LEU A 81 -2.39 -16.36 0.20
CA LEU A 81 -2.26 -16.00 1.61
C LEU A 81 -3.38 -16.64 2.42
N GLU A 82 -3.00 -17.40 3.43
CA GLU A 82 -3.93 -18.07 4.34
C GLU A 82 -4.15 -17.28 5.63
N GLY A 83 -5.38 -17.30 6.16
CA GLY A 83 -5.69 -16.67 7.46
C GLY A 83 -5.80 -15.13 7.44
N VAL A 84 -5.56 -14.50 6.28
CA VAL A 84 -5.70 -13.05 6.09
C VAL A 84 -7.13 -12.71 5.68
N ALA A 85 -7.77 -11.76 6.35
CA ALA A 85 -9.08 -11.26 5.97
C ALA A 85 -8.99 -10.37 4.71
N GLN A 86 -9.25 -10.93 3.54
CA GLN A 86 -9.20 -10.23 2.24
C GLN A 86 -10.34 -10.72 1.32
N PRO A 87 -10.81 -9.91 0.35
CA PRO A 87 -11.77 -10.39 -0.63
C PRO A 87 -11.15 -11.46 -1.52
N ALA A 88 -11.90 -12.50 -1.87
CA ALA A 88 -11.38 -13.51 -2.79
C ALA A 88 -11.13 -12.92 -4.18
N TRP A 89 -10.00 -13.24 -4.78
CA TRP A 89 -9.71 -12.95 -6.18
C TRP A 89 -10.32 -14.02 -7.07
N LEU A 90 -11.05 -13.60 -8.11
CA LEU A 90 -11.86 -14.48 -8.96
C LEU A 90 -11.26 -14.69 -10.35
N GLY A 91 -10.45 -13.75 -10.80
CA GLY A 91 -9.78 -13.83 -12.09
C GLY A 91 -9.21 -12.50 -12.53
N SER A 92 -8.43 -12.55 -13.62
CA SER A 92 -7.92 -11.34 -14.25
C SER A 92 -7.92 -11.43 -15.76
N LEU A 93 -7.78 -10.26 -16.37
CA LEU A 93 -7.49 -10.09 -17.78
C LEU A 93 -6.33 -9.10 -17.90
N VAL A 94 -5.29 -9.46 -18.64
CA VAL A 94 -4.15 -8.58 -18.95
C VAL A 94 -4.04 -8.43 -20.45
N TRP A 95 -3.93 -7.21 -20.95
CA TRP A 95 -3.77 -6.94 -22.38
C TRP A 95 -2.88 -5.73 -22.63
N ARG A 96 -2.15 -5.78 -23.75
CA ARG A 96 -1.35 -4.65 -24.21
C ARG A 96 -2.23 -3.66 -24.96
N ASP A 97 -2.00 -2.37 -24.76
CA ASP A 97 -2.63 -1.36 -25.60
C ASP A 97 -2.08 -1.44 -27.04
N ALA A 98 -2.96 -1.29 -28.03
CA ALA A 98 -2.58 -1.42 -29.44
C ALA A 98 -1.80 -0.20 -29.96
N ASN A 99 -2.00 0.97 -29.35
CA ASN A 99 -1.51 2.25 -29.86
C ASN A 99 -0.48 2.89 -28.92
N GLU A 100 -0.48 2.51 -27.65
CA GLU A 100 0.37 3.12 -26.64
C GLU A 100 1.32 2.08 -25.99
N PRO A 101 2.50 2.48 -25.49
CA PRO A 101 3.43 1.59 -24.81
C PRO A 101 2.98 1.29 -23.36
N VAL A 102 1.72 0.87 -23.20
CA VAL A 102 1.10 0.58 -21.91
C VAL A 102 0.43 -0.78 -21.92
N MET A 103 0.26 -1.31 -20.72
CA MET A 103 -0.48 -2.53 -20.45
C MET A 103 -1.63 -2.21 -19.52
N TRP A 104 -2.71 -2.94 -19.72
CA TRP A 104 -3.90 -2.89 -18.91
C TRP A 104 -4.07 -4.22 -18.17
N ARG A 105 -4.56 -4.13 -16.95
CA ARG A 105 -4.98 -5.28 -16.15
C ARG A 105 -6.33 -4.97 -15.54
N ALA A 106 -7.23 -5.93 -15.61
CA ALA A 106 -8.48 -5.94 -14.88
C ALA A 106 -8.44 -7.12 -13.91
N ASP A 107 -8.53 -6.86 -12.61
CA ASP A 107 -8.71 -7.87 -11.58
C ASP A 107 -10.16 -7.85 -11.10
N GLU A 108 -10.74 -9.04 -10.98
CA GLU A 108 -12.05 -9.22 -10.38
C GLU A 108 -11.93 -9.87 -9.01
N THR A 109 -12.61 -9.29 -8.03
CA THR A 109 -12.66 -9.77 -6.65
C THR A 109 -14.09 -9.84 -6.14
N GLU A 110 -14.29 -10.53 -5.03
CA GLU A 110 -15.49 -10.34 -4.21
C GLU A 110 -15.66 -8.87 -3.81
N LEU A 111 -16.90 -8.49 -3.50
CA LEU A 111 -17.17 -7.19 -2.90
C LEU A 111 -16.56 -7.13 -1.50
N LEU A 112 -16.09 -5.96 -1.14
CA LEU A 112 -15.65 -5.68 0.22
C LEU A 112 -16.82 -5.86 1.22
N PRO A 113 -16.55 -6.35 2.44
CA PRO A 113 -17.59 -6.58 3.45
C PRO A 113 -18.09 -5.28 4.10
N GLY A 114 -17.48 -4.14 3.77
CA GLY A 114 -17.82 -2.82 4.25
C GLY A 114 -17.14 -1.75 3.39
N GLU A 115 -17.32 -0.50 3.78
CA GLU A 115 -16.66 0.64 3.13
C GLU A 115 -15.25 0.84 3.71
N PRO A 116 -14.32 1.44 2.95
CA PRO A 116 -13.03 1.85 3.49
C PRO A 116 -13.20 2.70 4.76
N VAL A 117 -12.33 2.51 5.76
CA VAL A 117 -12.41 3.25 7.04
C VAL A 117 -12.32 4.76 6.81
N GLY A 118 -11.54 5.21 5.84
CA GLY A 118 -11.52 6.60 5.41
C GLY A 118 -10.52 6.89 4.31
N THR A 119 -9.93 8.09 4.33
CA THR A 119 -8.76 8.44 3.52
C THR A 119 -7.49 7.80 4.08
N ALA A 120 -6.38 7.85 3.35
CA ALA A 120 -5.13 7.23 3.79
C ALA A 120 -4.69 7.72 5.18
N VAL A 121 -4.82 9.02 5.43
CA VAL A 121 -4.64 9.66 6.74
C VAL A 121 -6.00 10.08 7.27
N LEU A 122 -6.30 9.76 8.53
CA LEU A 122 -7.55 10.17 9.17
C LEU A 122 -7.39 11.49 9.90
N ALA A 123 -8.45 12.32 9.87
CA ALA A 123 -8.53 13.54 10.65
C ALA A 123 -9.20 13.32 12.03
N ASP A 124 -10.01 12.28 12.16
CA ASP A 124 -10.81 11.96 13.34
C ASP A 124 -10.72 10.46 13.69
N ASP A 125 -11.00 10.11 14.95
CA ASP A 125 -11.02 8.71 15.39
C ASP A 125 -12.21 7.96 14.75
N PRO A 126 -11.99 6.86 14.03
CA PRO A 126 -13.05 6.10 13.38
C PRO A 126 -13.91 5.27 14.36
N GLY A 127 -13.56 5.20 15.65
CA GLY A 127 -14.39 4.54 16.67
C GLY A 127 -14.49 3.01 16.50
N LEU A 128 -13.43 2.39 15.99
CA LEU A 128 -13.44 0.97 15.62
C LEU A 128 -13.52 0.05 16.85
N PRO A 129 -14.40 -0.98 16.84
CA PRO A 129 -14.62 -1.87 17.97
C PRO A 129 -13.46 -2.85 18.17
N ASP A 130 -13.29 -3.39 19.39
CA ASP A 130 -12.21 -4.34 19.72
C ASP A 130 -12.20 -5.61 18.85
N GLY A 131 -13.37 -6.04 18.36
CA GLY A 131 -13.47 -7.14 17.38
C GLY A 131 -12.75 -6.84 16.06
N TRP A 132 -12.77 -5.59 15.62
CA TRP A 132 -12.08 -5.14 14.41
C TRP A 132 -10.56 -5.20 14.61
N TRP A 133 -10.05 -4.70 15.73
CA TRP A 133 -8.62 -4.72 16.05
C TRP A 133 -8.08 -6.13 16.20
N ARG A 134 -8.85 -7.05 16.79
CA ARG A 134 -8.49 -8.49 16.81
C ARG A 134 -8.37 -9.08 15.41
N ALA A 135 -9.27 -8.71 14.49
CA ALA A 135 -9.22 -9.18 13.11
C ALA A 135 -8.03 -8.60 12.33
N LEU A 136 -7.69 -7.32 12.55
CA LEU A 136 -6.47 -6.70 12.04
C LEU A 136 -5.23 -7.47 12.51
N ASN A 137 -5.09 -7.66 13.83
CA ASN A 137 -3.93 -8.34 14.39
C ASN A 137 -3.80 -9.77 13.88
N ALA A 138 -4.89 -10.54 13.89
CA ALA A 138 -4.89 -11.91 13.37
C ALA A 138 -4.47 -11.97 11.89
N SER A 139 -4.94 -11.02 11.07
CA SER A 139 -4.58 -10.98 9.64
C SER A 139 -3.12 -10.59 9.41
N LEU A 140 -2.59 -9.62 10.17
CA LEU A 140 -1.18 -9.23 10.06
C LEU A 140 -0.23 -10.31 10.60
N ASP A 141 -0.60 -10.99 11.67
CA ASP A 141 0.18 -12.10 12.22
C ASP A 141 0.16 -13.29 11.25
N ALA A 142 -1.00 -13.59 10.64
CA ALA A 142 -1.11 -14.61 9.59
C ALA A 142 -0.29 -14.26 8.35
N LEU A 143 -0.25 -12.98 7.95
CA LEU A 143 0.56 -12.50 6.82
C LEU A 143 2.06 -12.63 7.09
N ALA A 144 2.52 -12.23 8.29
CA ALA A 144 3.94 -12.19 8.63
C ALA A 144 4.63 -13.56 8.63
N VAL A 145 3.87 -14.66 8.69
CA VAL A 145 4.39 -16.04 8.65
C VAL A 145 4.26 -16.71 7.28
N GLN A 146 3.74 -16.01 6.27
CA GLN A 146 3.63 -16.57 4.92
C GLN A 146 5.02 -16.68 4.25
N GLU A 147 5.11 -17.50 3.20
CA GLU A 147 6.30 -17.58 2.36
C GLU A 147 6.04 -16.96 1.00
N THR A 148 6.95 -16.11 0.55
CA THR A 148 6.89 -15.53 -0.80
C THR A 148 8.28 -15.17 -1.31
N ARG A 149 8.43 -15.16 -2.63
CA ARG A 149 9.62 -14.58 -3.30
C ARG A 149 9.39 -13.14 -3.73
N ARG A 150 8.17 -12.62 -3.56
CA ARG A 150 7.87 -11.22 -3.84
C ARG A 150 8.63 -10.35 -2.85
N VAL A 151 9.12 -9.21 -3.33
CA VAL A 151 9.63 -8.11 -2.52
C VAL A 151 8.61 -7.00 -2.57
N ALA A 152 8.29 -6.43 -1.41
CA ALA A 152 7.25 -5.43 -1.31
C ALA A 152 7.65 -4.13 -2.05
N THR A 153 6.65 -3.39 -2.53
CA THR A 153 6.85 -2.15 -3.30
C THR A 153 6.13 -0.96 -2.67
N PRO A 154 6.41 -0.59 -1.40
CA PRO A 154 5.78 0.57 -0.79
C PRO A 154 6.00 1.83 -1.65
N ASP A 155 4.96 2.63 -1.84
CA ASP A 155 4.94 3.77 -2.76
C ASP A 155 5.34 3.42 -4.21
N THR A 156 5.07 2.19 -4.64
CA THR A 156 5.45 1.62 -5.95
C THR A 156 6.97 1.50 -6.17
N VAL A 157 7.76 1.53 -5.10
CA VAL A 157 9.23 1.37 -5.13
C VAL A 157 9.63 0.11 -4.38
N THR A 158 10.36 -0.80 -5.02
CA THR A 158 10.86 -2.01 -4.38
C THR A 158 11.69 -1.67 -3.15
N ILE A 159 11.26 -2.16 -2.00
CA ILE A 159 11.96 -1.94 -0.75
C ILE A 159 13.22 -2.81 -0.69
N THR A 160 14.36 -2.17 -0.44
CA THR A 160 15.66 -2.83 -0.32
C THR A 160 16.42 -2.23 0.86
N GLN A 161 17.45 -2.94 1.34
CA GLN A 161 18.38 -2.40 2.36
C GLN A 161 18.87 -1.00 1.98
N ASP A 162 19.32 -0.80 0.73
CA ASP A 162 19.83 0.49 0.27
C ASP A 162 18.78 1.60 0.29
N VAL A 163 17.53 1.29 -0.08
CA VAL A 163 16.42 2.26 -0.02
C VAL A 163 16.18 2.68 1.43
N ILE A 164 16.11 1.71 2.34
CA ILE A 164 15.87 1.96 3.77
C ILE A 164 17.01 2.80 4.36
N THR A 165 18.25 2.35 4.18
CA THR A 165 19.44 3.04 4.66
C THR A 165 19.50 4.48 4.14
N ARG A 166 19.25 4.71 2.85
CA ARG A 166 19.26 6.05 2.26
C ARG A 166 18.15 6.94 2.80
N SER A 167 16.92 6.41 2.89
CA SER A 167 15.77 7.17 3.41
C SER A 167 15.96 7.60 4.87
N VAL A 168 16.39 6.67 5.72
CA VAL A 168 16.63 6.92 7.14
C VAL A 168 17.79 7.89 7.34
N ARG A 169 18.95 7.62 6.74
CA ARG A 169 20.15 8.47 6.89
C ARG A 169 19.98 9.87 6.31
N GLY A 170 19.22 9.99 5.22
CA GLY A 170 18.92 11.27 4.59
C GLY A 170 18.21 12.27 5.52
N VAL A 171 17.55 11.80 6.58
CA VAL A 171 16.82 12.64 7.53
C VAL A 171 17.43 12.61 8.94
N PHE A 172 17.92 11.45 9.39
CA PHE A 172 18.35 11.24 10.79
C PHE A 172 19.87 11.06 10.96
N GLY A 173 20.65 11.11 9.88
CA GLY A 173 22.09 10.95 9.89
C GLY A 173 22.56 9.50 10.08
N ASP A 174 23.87 9.33 10.33
CA ASP A 174 24.56 8.02 10.28
C ASP A 174 24.91 7.45 11.66
N ALA A 175 24.22 7.90 12.72
CA ALA A 175 24.63 7.65 14.10
C ALA A 175 24.21 6.27 14.66
N PHE A 176 23.51 5.44 13.89
CA PHE A 176 23.09 4.09 14.27
C PHE A 176 23.11 3.16 13.05
N ASP A 177 23.15 1.85 13.31
CA ASP A 177 23.12 0.85 12.25
C ASP A 177 21.70 0.73 11.64
N THR A 178 21.64 0.66 10.32
CA THR A 178 20.38 0.56 9.55
C THR A 178 20.19 -0.80 8.91
N THR A 179 21.09 -1.76 9.16
CA THR A 179 21.01 -3.13 8.65
C THR A 179 19.71 -3.77 9.13
N VAL A 180 18.88 -4.26 8.21
CA VAL A 180 17.63 -4.97 8.53
C VAL A 180 17.93 -6.44 8.70
N GLU A 181 17.46 -7.02 9.80
CA GLU A 181 17.73 -8.42 10.15
C GLU A 181 16.56 -9.35 9.80
N GLN A 182 15.32 -8.87 9.91
CA GLN A 182 14.10 -9.64 9.76
C GLN A 182 13.28 -9.08 8.60
N TRP A 183 13.18 -9.91 7.56
CA TRP A 183 12.29 -9.69 6.43
C TRP A 183 11.11 -10.66 6.53
N ALA A 184 9.90 -10.13 6.44
CA ALA A 184 8.66 -10.89 6.50
C ALA A 184 7.66 -10.34 5.48
N PRO A 185 6.68 -11.14 5.00
CA PRO A 185 5.64 -10.62 4.14
C PRO A 185 4.86 -9.49 4.82
N ALA A 186 4.61 -8.43 4.07
CA ALA A 186 3.84 -7.27 4.47
C ALA A 186 2.91 -6.85 3.31
N HIS A 187 1.82 -6.18 3.65
CA HIS A 187 0.91 -5.54 2.70
C HIS A 187 1.61 -4.41 1.93
N ALA A 188 2.49 -3.67 2.64
CA ALA A 188 3.33 -2.58 2.14
C ALA A 188 2.60 -1.33 1.63
N ASP A 189 1.28 -1.34 1.61
CA ASP A 189 0.43 -0.15 1.51
C ASP A 189 -0.65 -0.12 2.61
N LEU A 190 -0.29 -0.47 3.85
CA LEU A 190 -1.25 -0.49 4.97
C LEU A 190 -1.55 0.94 5.46
N ASN A 191 -2.73 1.43 5.12
CA ASN A 191 -3.29 2.70 5.58
C ASN A 191 -4.82 2.61 5.70
N TRP A 192 -5.47 3.65 6.22
CA TRP A 192 -6.91 3.64 6.53
C TRP A 192 -7.83 3.61 5.29
N ALA A 193 -7.31 3.89 4.09
CA ALA A 193 -8.05 3.74 2.84
C ALA A 193 -8.00 2.32 2.25
N ASN A 194 -7.18 1.42 2.81
CA ASN A 194 -6.99 0.04 2.34
C ASN A 194 -7.49 -1.01 3.35
N VAL A 195 -8.29 -0.57 4.33
CA VAL A 195 -9.00 -1.43 5.29
C VAL A 195 -10.46 -1.01 5.37
N THR A 196 -11.35 -1.96 5.67
CA THR A 196 -12.81 -1.71 5.72
C THR A 196 -13.39 -1.74 7.12
N ALA A 197 -14.57 -1.13 7.30
CA ALA A 197 -15.38 -1.18 8.51
C ALA A 197 -16.89 -1.31 8.17
N PRO A 198 -17.73 -1.85 9.08
CA PRO A 198 -17.41 -2.32 10.43
C PRO A 198 -16.74 -3.70 10.47
N ALA A 199 -16.85 -4.48 9.40
CA ALA A 199 -16.11 -5.73 9.25
C ALA A 199 -14.71 -5.43 8.70
N PHE A 200 -13.67 -6.00 9.31
CA PHE A 200 -12.29 -5.83 8.87
C PHE A 200 -12.03 -6.64 7.59
N SER A 201 -11.37 -6.01 6.62
CA SER A 201 -10.76 -6.67 5.48
C SER A 201 -9.68 -5.77 4.87
N LEU A 202 -8.55 -6.39 4.49
CA LEU A 202 -7.43 -5.80 3.75
C LEU A 202 -7.64 -5.96 2.25
N PHE A 203 -7.37 -4.91 1.48
CA PHE A 203 -7.49 -4.91 0.04
C PHE A 203 -6.45 -3.99 -0.63
N ASP A 204 -6.38 -4.03 -1.96
CA ASP A 204 -5.33 -3.36 -2.77
C ASP A 204 -3.95 -4.01 -2.62
N TRP A 205 -3.91 -5.34 -2.75
CA TRP A 205 -2.74 -6.21 -2.66
C TRP A 205 -1.75 -6.10 -3.83
N GLU A 206 -1.50 -4.91 -4.38
CA GLU A 206 -0.58 -4.78 -5.51
C GLU A 206 0.89 -4.82 -5.09
N ASP A 207 1.16 -4.20 -3.94
CA ASP A 207 2.51 -3.89 -3.46
C ASP A 207 3.05 -4.88 -2.43
N TRP A 208 2.26 -5.89 -2.05
CA TRP A 208 2.66 -6.84 -1.02
C TRP A 208 3.87 -7.69 -1.42
N GLY A 209 4.62 -8.11 -0.40
CA GLY A 209 5.79 -8.98 -0.52
C GLY A 209 6.64 -8.90 0.75
N ASN A 210 7.84 -9.49 0.71
CA ASN A 210 8.80 -9.39 1.81
C ASN A 210 9.24 -7.93 2.01
N ALA A 211 9.13 -7.47 3.24
CA ALA A 211 9.58 -6.17 3.72
C ALA A 211 10.21 -6.32 5.12
N PRO A 212 10.93 -5.33 5.63
CA PRO A 212 11.37 -5.34 7.02
C PRO A 212 10.18 -5.48 7.97
N ARG A 213 10.37 -6.28 9.01
CA ARG A 213 9.37 -6.46 10.06
C ARG A 213 8.93 -5.09 10.61
N GLY A 214 7.62 -4.91 10.75
CA GLY A 214 7.02 -3.70 11.29
C GLY A 214 6.69 -2.61 10.26
N LEU A 215 6.96 -2.80 8.96
CA LEU A 215 6.61 -1.82 7.91
C LEU A 215 5.12 -1.46 7.95
N ASP A 216 4.23 -2.46 7.96
CA ASP A 216 2.78 -2.27 7.98
C ASP A 216 2.32 -1.55 9.26
N SER A 217 2.80 -2.02 10.42
CA SER A 217 2.51 -1.43 11.73
C SER A 217 2.95 0.04 11.79
N ALA A 218 4.15 0.36 11.30
CA ALA A 218 4.66 1.72 11.22
C ALA A 218 3.86 2.59 10.22
N SER A 219 3.46 2.03 9.07
CA SER A 219 2.67 2.75 8.05
C SER A 219 1.27 3.11 8.55
N LEU A 220 0.59 2.17 9.23
CA LEU A 220 -0.72 2.43 9.84
C LEU A 220 -0.61 3.46 10.97
N TRP A 221 0.44 3.38 11.80
CA TRP A 221 0.69 4.37 12.85
C TRP A 221 0.96 5.76 12.28
N ALA A 222 1.81 5.86 11.25
CA ALA A 222 2.11 7.12 10.56
C ALA A 222 0.85 7.74 9.96
N SER A 223 -0.06 6.90 9.45
CA SER A 223 -1.37 7.28 8.93
C SER A 223 -2.37 7.69 10.01
N SER A 224 -2.06 7.43 11.28
CA SER A 224 -2.88 7.74 12.45
C SER A 224 -2.39 8.95 13.25
N LEU A 225 -1.22 9.50 12.91
CA LEU A 225 -0.54 10.52 13.72
C LEU A 225 -1.31 11.83 13.93
N ALA A 226 -2.29 12.13 13.07
CA ALA A 226 -3.18 13.29 13.23
C ALA A 226 -4.23 13.08 14.34
N VAL A 227 -4.44 11.84 14.80
CA VAL A 227 -5.36 11.45 15.87
C VAL A 227 -4.56 10.73 16.95
N PRO A 228 -4.03 11.45 17.98
CA PRO A 228 -3.09 10.88 18.94
C PRO A 228 -3.57 9.59 19.63
N ALA A 229 -4.84 9.54 20.06
CA ALA A 229 -5.42 8.36 20.70
C ALA A 229 -5.43 7.12 19.78
N LEU A 230 -5.63 7.34 18.47
CA LEU A 230 -5.59 6.29 17.46
C LEU A 230 -4.16 5.81 17.21
N ALA A 231 -3.20 6.73 17.09
CA ALA A 231 -1.79 6.38 16.97
C ALA A 231 -1.30 5.58 18.19
N ASP A 232 -1.66 5.99 19.40
CA ASP A 232 -1.37 5.27 20.64
C ASP A 232 -2.01 3.88 20.64
N ARG A 233 -3.22 3.75 20.08
CA ARG A 233 -3.88 2.45 19.95
C ARG A 233 -3.12 1.53 19.00
N VAL A 234 -2.74 2.00 17.81
CA VAL A 234 -1.93 1.20 16.86
C VAL A 234 -0.64 0.71 17.52
N GLN A 235 0.05 1.57 18.27
CA GLN A 235 1.26 1.18 19.00
C GLN A 235 1.01 0.11 20.06
N ARG A 236 -0.10 0.20 20.81
CA ARG A 236 -0.45 -0.83 21.80
C ARG A 236 -0.78 -2.17 21.15
N GLU A 237 -1.56 -2.16 20.08
CA GLU A 237 -2.01 -3.36 19.36
C GLU A 237 -0.84 -4.08 18.68
N ARG A 238 0.13 -3.33 18.14
CA ARG A 238 1.30 -3.86 17.43
C ARG A 238 2.61 -3.69 18.22
N ARG A 239 2.54 -3.62 19.55
CA ARG A 239 3.67 -3.33 20.44
C ARG A 239 4.93 -4.13 20.11
N SER A 240 4.78 -5.43 19.84
CA SER A 240 5.89 -6.33 19.51
C SER A 240 6.68 -5.90 18.29
N ASP A 241 6.02 -5.26 17.31
CA ASP A 241 6.71 -4.69 16.15
C ASP A 241 7.43 -3.41 16.55
N PHE A 242 6.76 -2.49 17.26
CA PHE A 242 7.34 -1.20 17.68
C PHE A 242 8.55 -1.34 18.64
N GLU A 243 8.57 -2.39 19.48
CA GLU A 243 9.68 -2.67 20.40
C GLU A 243 10.84 -3.40 19.72
N SER A 244 10.62 -4.01 18.54
CA SER A 244 11.68 -4.70 17.79
C SER A 244 12.62 -3.71 17.09
N ARG A 245 13.89 -4.09 16.91
CA ARG A 245 14.89 -3.26 16.24
C ARG A 245 14.49 -2.87 14.82
N ASP A 246 14.05 -3.83 14.01
CA ASP A 246 13.62 -3.55 12.63
C ASP A 246 12.32 -2.74 12.58
N GLY A 247 11.42 -2.92 13.54
CA GLY A 247 10.24 -2.07 13.67
C GLY A 247 10.59 -0.63 14.03
N LYS A 248 11.57 -0.41 14.92
CA LYS A 248 12.15 0.93 15.17
C LYS A 248 12.74 1.54 13.90
N LEU A 249 13.47 0.75 13.10
CA LEU A 249 13.95 1.21 11.78
C LEU A 249 12.79 1.55 10.84
N MET A 250 11.69 0.80 10.86
CA MET A 250 10.50 1.10 10.06
C MET A 250 9.74 2.34 10.53
N ILE A 251 9.71 2.64 11.83
CA ILE A 251 9.24 3.93 12.35
C ILE A 251 10.05 5.07 11.74
N LEU A 252 11.39 4.96 11.74
CA LEU A 252 12.25 5.98 11.13
C LEU A 252 12.04 6.07 9.62
N PHE A 253 11.91 4.93 8.92
CA PHE A 253 11.64 4.89 7.49
C PHE A 253 10.35 5.64 7.15
N VAL A 254 9.23 5.40 7.85
CA VAL A 254 7.98 6.15 7.58
C VAL A 254 8.07 7.60 8.03
N CYS A 255 8.76 7.90 9.14
CA CYS A 255 9.02 9.28 9.58
C CYS A 255 9.86 10.06 8.58
N SER A 256 10.82 9.44 7.89
CA SER A 256 11.61 10.12 6.85
C SER A 256 10.75 10.59 5.67
N LYS A 257 9.62 9.93 5.41
CA LYS A 257 8.65 10.34 4.38
C LYS A 257 7.82 11.54 4.83
N ILE A 258 7.52 11.63 6.13
CA ILE A 258 6.75 12.74 6.72
C ILE A 258 7.63 13.97 6.94
N LEU A 259 8.87 13.77 7.41
CA LEU A 259 9.81 14.83 7.80
C LEU A 259 10.81 15.19 6.68
N GLY A 260 10.71 14.53 5.53
CA GLY A 260 11.63 14.68 4.41
C GLY A 260 11.49 16.02 3.68
N PRO A 261 12.31 16.22 2.64
CA PRO A 261 12.37 17.49 1.88
C PRO A 261 11.04 17.90 1.24
N ASP A 262 10.19 16.94 0.88
CA ASP A 262 8.89 17.16 0.23
C ASP A 262 7.73 17.32 1.23
N SER A 263 8.05 17.50 2.52
CA SER A 263 7.04 17.62 3.57
C SER A 263 6.19 18.88 3.38
N HIS A 264 4.87 18.73 3.54
CA HIS A 264 3.97 19.87 3.53
C HIS A 264 4.03 20.58 4.89
N PRO A 265 4.32 21.89 4.97
CA PRO A 265 4.53 22.58 6.26
C PRO A 265 3.34 22.49 7.24
N GLU A 266 2.13 22.33 6.70
CA GLU A 266 0.89 22.23 7.47
C GLU A 266 0.46 20.79 7.74
N ASP A 267 1.29 19.79 7.44
CA ASP A 267 0.95 18.39 7.75
C ASP A 267 0.89 18.20 9.28
N PRO A 268 -0.29 17.86 9.85
CA PRO A 268 -0.47 17.74 11.30
C PRO A 268 0.39 16.64 11.93
N ARG A 269 0.95 15.74 11.12
CA ARG A 269 1.79 14.63 11.57
C ARG A 269 3.24 15.04 11.85
N LEU A 270 3.69 16.22 11.40
CA LEU A 270 5.09 16.67 11.53
C LEU A 270 5.57 16.67 12.99
N GLY A 271 4.82 17.31 13.89
CA GLY A 271 5.17 17.39 15.30
C GLY A 271 5.24 16.02 15.99
N PRO A 272 4.17 15.20 15.90
CA PRO A 272 4.19 13.83 16.41
C PRO A 272 5.30 12.95 15.81
N ALA A 273 5.52 12.99 14.50
CA ALA A 273 6.55 12.21 13.81
C ALA A 273 7.95 12.59 14.32
N ARG A 274 8.24 13.89 14.49
CA ARG A 274 9.52 14.37 15.01
C ARG A 274 9.81 13.84 16.42
N ARG A 275 8.84 13.95 17.33
CA ARG A 275 9.00 13.44 18.71
C ARG A 275 9.26 11.94 18.75
N MET A 276 8.53 11.18 17.93
CA MET A 276 8.74 9.73 17.87
C MET A 276 10.12 9.39 17.26
N ALA A 277 10.52 10.08 16.20
CA ALA A 277 11.81 9.87 15.57
C ALA A 277 12.98 10.15 16.53
N GLU A 278 12.93 11.28 17.26
CA GLU A 278 13.94 11.63 18.27
C GLU A 278 14.09 10.54 19.34
N LYS A 279 12.96 10.06 19.87
CA LYS A 279 12.96 8.94 20.83
C LYS A 279 13.55 7.67 20.22
N THR A 280 13.11 7.32 19.01
CA THR A 280 13.52 6.08 18.33
C THR A 280 15.01 6.08 17.99
N VAL A 281 15.57 7.23 17.60
CA VAL A 281 17.02 7.40 17.38
C VAL A 281 17.79 7.20 18.68
N ALA A 282 17.35 7.81 19.78
CA ALA A 282 18.00 7.63 21.08
C ALA A 282 17.98 6.17 21.56
N ASP A 283 16.85 5.47 21.35
CA ASP A 283 16.71 4.06 21.67
C ASP A 283 17.69 3.21 20.82
N LEU A 284 17.79 3.44 19.51
CA LEU A 284 18.67 2.69 18.61
C LEU A 284 20.17 2.99 18.81
N GLN A 285 20.52 4.12 19.41
CA GLN A 285 21.91 4.45 19.77
C GLN A 285 22.35 3.81 21.10
N SER A 286 21.38 3.39 21.91
CA SER A 286 21.61 2.81 23.24
C SER A 286 21.59 1.28 23.24
N ASP A 287 21.08 0.67 22.17
CA ASP A 287 21.06 -0.78 21.90
C ASP A 287 22.41 -1.26 21.33
#